data_AF-A0A972BB84-F1
#
_entry.id   AF-A0A972BB84-F1
#
_cell.length_a   1.000
_cell.length_b   1.000
_cell.length_c   1.000
_cell.angle_alpha   90.00
_cell.angle_beta   90.00
_cell.angle_gamma   90.00
#
_symmetry.space_group_name_H-M   'P 1'
#
loop_
_entity.id
_entity.type
_entity.pdbx_description
1 polymer ?
#
loop_
_entity_poly.entity_id
_entity_poly.type
_entity_poly.pdbx_seq_one_letter_code
_entity_poly.pdbx_strand_id
1 'polypeptide(L)'
;MKRIFLSLTFLLALTTNVLVAQIATVVSPDGKLKLQLYLEEGQPHYSVEYDAKTILEKSPLGIITNEGDFSNNLTFTGNEESSVEKNYTQEKIKQSSISYEANRLKSSFED
;
A
#
# COMPACT_ATOMS: atom_id res chain seq x y z
N MET A 1 -29.01 9.38 -41.21
CA MET A 1 -28.75 9.71 -39.80
C MET A 1 -28.79 8.50 -38.85
N LYS A 2 -28.34 7.29 -39.26
CA LYS A 2 -28.21 6.13 -38.34
C LYS A 2 -26.76 5.67 -38.18
N ARG A 3 -25.93 5.89 -39.22
CA ARG A 3 -24.49 5.59 -39.24
C ARG A 3 -23.65 6.51 -38.34
N ILE A 4 -24.07 7.76 -38.16
CA ILE A 4 -23.43 8.73 -37.24
C ILE A 4 -23.77 8.41 -35.78
N PHE A 5 -24.99 7.95 -35.48
CA PHE A 5 -25.35 7.50 -34.14
C PHE A 5 -24.65 6.18 -33.74
N LEU A 6 -24.37 5.31 -34.72
CA LEU A 6 -23.58 4.09 -34.51
C LEU A 6 -22.08 4.38 -34.28
N SER A 7 -21.56 5.46 -34.88
CA SER A 7 -20.18 5.93 -34.69
C SER A 7 -19.97 6.61 -33.34
N LEU A 8 -20.98 7.31 -32.81
CA LEU A 8 -20.88 8.03 -31.53
C LEU A 8 -20.99 7.10 -30.31
N THR A 9 -21.66 5.95 -30.46
CA THR A 9 -21.73 4.90 -29.43
C THR A 9 -20.44 4.06 -29.34
N PHE A 10 -19.67 3.96 -30.42
CA PHE A 10 -18.37 3.27 -30.40
C PHE A 10 -17.27 4.07 -29.68
N LEU A 11 -17.37 5.41 -29.67
CA LEU A 11 -16.39 6.28 -29.01
C LEU A 11 -16.57 6.36 -27.48
N LEU A 12 -17.73 5.96 -26.96
CA LEU A 12 -18.03 5.94 -25.52
C LEU A 12 -17.68 4.60 -24.83
N ALA A 13 -17.29 3.58 -25.60
CA ALA A 13 -16.89 2.27 -25.08
C ALA A 13 -15.41 2.20 -24.63
N LEU A 14 -14.67 3.31 -24.74
CA LEU A 14 -13.25 3.42 -24.38
C LEU A 14 -13.05 4.03 -22.99
N THR A 15 -13.88 3.68 -22.01
CA THR A 15 -13.55 3.94 -20.61
C THR A 15 -12.54 2.88 -20.18
N THR A 16 -11.26 3.15 -20.37
CA THR A 16 -10.17 2.33 -19.84
C THR A 16 -10.33 2.27 -18.32
N ASN A 17 -10.66 1.09 -17.80
CA ASN A 17 -10.51 0.81 -16.38
C ASN A 17 -9.05 1.07 -16.03
N VAL A 18 -8.78 2.11 -15.25
CA VAL A 18 -7.46 2.26 -14.63
C VAL A 18 -7.35 1.10 -13.65
N LEU A 19 -6.55 0.10 -14.00
CA LEU A 19 -6.19 -0.96 -13.06
C LEU A 19 -5.47 -0.27 -11.91
N VAL A 20 -6.14 -0.20 -10.76
CA VAL A 20 -5.56 0.36 -9.56
C VAL A 20 -4.56 -0.67 -9.06
N ALA A 21 -3.26 -0.39 -9.20
CA ALA A 21 -2.16 -1.22 -8.73
C ALA A 21 -2.02 -1.27 -7.19
N GLN A 22 -2.99 -0.71 -6.45
CA GLN A 22 -3.02 -0.71 -4.99
C GLN A 22 -3.52 -2.07 -4.50
N ILE A 23 -2.71 -2.72 -3.67
CA ILE A 23 -2.98 -4.07 -3.18
C ILE A 23 -3.39 -4.09 -1.70
N ALA A 24 -3.05 -3.06 -0.93
CA ALA A 24 -3.43 -2.98 0.48
C ALA A 24 -3.40 -1.54 1.02
N THR A 25 -4.06 -1.31 2.15
CA THR A 25 -4.04 -0.03 2.87
C THR A 25 -4.10 -0.28 4.37
N VAL A 26 -3.35 0.48 5.15
CA VAL A 26 -3.43 0.45 6.61
C VAL A 26 -3.48 1.88 7.15
N VAL A 27 -4.33 2.09 8.14
CA VAL A 27 -4.59 3.39 8.76
C VAL A 27 -4.18 3.33 10.23
N SER A 28 -3.62 4.41 10.77
CA SER A 28 -3.32 4.53 12.20
C SER A 28 -4.59 4.45 13.07
N PRO A 29 -4.47 4.12 14.36
CA PRO A 29 -5.62 4.08 15.27
C PRO A 29 -6.41 5.40 15.34
N ASP A 30 -5.73 6.54 15.21
CA ASP A 30 -6.36 7.87 15.20
C ASP A 30 -6.92 8.30 13.83
N GLY A 31 -6.79 7.46 12.80
CA GLY A 31 -7.31 7.71 11.45
C GLY A 31 -6.50 8.70 10.61
N LYS A 32 -5.46 9.33 11.15
CA LYS A 32 -4.78 10.45 10.48
C LYS A 32 -3.67 10.02 9.53
N LEU A 33 -2.93 8.96 9.88
CA LEU A 33 -1.85 8.43 9.07
C LEU A 33 -2.36 7.26 8.25
N LYS A 34 -2.15 7.28 6.94
CA LYS A 34 -2.56 6.23 6.02
C LYS A 34 -1.38 5.80 5.17
N LEU A 35 -1.08 4.51 5.17
CA LEU A 35 -0.11 3.89 4.28
C LEU A 35 -0.85 3.09 3.22
N GLN A 36 -0.45 3.26 1.97
CA GLN A 36 -0.98 2.53 0.82
C GLN A 36 0.14 1.73 0.20
N LEU A 37 -0.12 0.46 -0.11
CA LEU A 37 0.83 -0.47 -0.73
C LEU A 37 0.39 -0.76 -2.16
N TYR A 38 1.35 -0.71 -3.07
CA TYR A 38 1.16 -0.91 -4.50
C TYR A 38 2.10 -2.01 -5.02
N LEU A 39 1.72 -2.64 -6.12
CA LEU A 39 2.60 -3.52 -6.89
C LEU A 39 2.56 -3.06 -8.36
N GLU A 40 3.62 -2.39 -8.80
CA GLU A 40 3.74 -1.80 -10.13
C GLU A 40 4.79 -2.57 -10.91
N GLU A 41 4.38 -3.26 -11.98
CA GLU A 41 5.29 -4.05 -12.84
C GLU A 41 6.16 -5.05 -12.03
N GLY A 42 5.61 -5.63 -10.97
CA GLY A 42 6.32 -6.56 -10.09
C GLY A 42 7.25 -5.88 -9.07
N GLN A 43 7.31 -4.55 -9.02
CA GLN A 43 8.02 -3.80 -8.00
C GLN A 43 7.05 -3.27 -6.93
N PRO A 44 7.18 -3.69 -5.66
CA PRO A 44 6.33 -3.18 -4.59
C PRO A 44 6.69 -1.73 -4.27
N HIS A 45 5.69 -0.90 -4.04
CA HIS A 45 5.84 0.50 -3.67
C HIS A 45 4.92 0.85 -2.50
N TYR A 46 5.25 1.87 -1.72
CA TYR A 46 4.36 2.42 -0.70
C TYR A 46 4.31 3.93 -0.73
N SER A 47 3.18 4.51 -0.32
CA SER A 47 3.03 5.94 -0.08
C SER A 47 2.40 6.19 1.27
N VAL A 48 2.64 7.36 1.85
CA VAL A 48 2.10 7.75 3.15
C VAL A 48 1.40 9.10 3.07
N GLU A 49 0.19 9.15 3.57
CA GLU A 49 -0.59 10.36 3.81
C GLU A 49 -0.70 10.63 5.31
N TYR A 50 -0.59 11.89 5.70
CA TYR A 50 -0.97 12.37 7.02
C TYR A 50 -2.02 13.46 6.88
N ASP A 51 -3.17 13.26 7.54
CA ASP A 51 -4.30 14.20 7.51
C ASP A 51 -4.70 14.57 6.07
N ALA A 52 -4.85 13.54 5.22
CA ALA A 52 -5.16 13.61 3.79
C ALA A 52 -4.13 14.39 2.92
N LYS A 53 -2.94 14.68 3.45
CA LYS A 53 -1.83 15.26 2.69
C LYS A 53 -0.75 14.21 2.48
N THR A 54 -0.31 14.03 1.24
CA THR A 54 0.82 13.18 0.93
C THR A 54 2.08 13.71 1.61
N ILE A 55 2.67 12.91 2.50
CA ILE A 55 3.93 13.21 3.17
C ILE A 55 5.08 12.34 2.65
N LEU A 56 4.74 11.21 2.02
CA LEU A 56 5.67 10.38 1.29
C LEU A 56 4.99 9.90 0.00
N GLU A 57 5.55 10.30 -1.13
CA GLU A 57 5.13 9.82 -2.44
C GLU A 57 5.47 8.34 -2.62
N LYS A 58 4.98 7.73 -3.70
CA LYS A 58 5.24 6.31 -4.01
C LYS A 58 6.74 6.04 -4.02
N SER A 59 7.18 5.25 -3.05
CA SER A 59 8.57 4.91 -2.79
C SER A 59 8.75 3.40 -2.94
N PRO A 60 9.78 2.93 -3.66
CA PRO A 60 9.98 1.51 -3.91
C PRO A 60 10.34 0.75 -2.63
N LEU A 61 9.94 -0.51 -2.60
CA LEU A 61 10.32 -1.52 -1.61
C LEU A 61 11.05 -2.66 -2.33
N GLY A 62 11.87 -3.37 -1.57
CA GLY A 62 12.58 -4.55 -2.05
C GLY A 62 14.06 -4.54 -1.71
N ILE A 63 14.70 -5.70 -1.86
CA ILE A 63 16.10 -5.92 -1.50
C ILE A 63 16.76 -6.86 -2.50
N ILE A 64 18.04 -6.60 -2.82
CA ILE A 64 18.88 -7.53 -3.56
C ILE A 64 19.79 -8.24 -2.56
N THR A 65 19.82 -9.56 -2.62
CA THR A 65 20.61 -10.41 -1.72
C THR A 65 21.49 -11.35 -2.53
N ASN A 66 22.39 -12.06 -1.85
CA ASN A 66 23.20 -13.11 -2.48
C ASN A 66 22.37 -14.36 -2.84
N GLU A 67 21.19 -14.54 -2.24
CA GLU A 67 20.30 -15.68 -2.47
C GLU A 67 19.23 -15.39 -3.54
N GLY A 68 19.02 -14.12 -3.90
CA GLY A 68 17.97 -13.72 -4.84
C GLY A 68 17.75 -12.21 -4.91
N ASP A 69 17.04 -11.78 -5.95
CA ASP A 69 16.61 -10.40 -6.17
C ASP A 69 15.12 -10.26 -5.86
N PHE A 70 14.81 -9.66 -4.70
CA PHE A 70 13.44 -9.35 -4.27
C PHE A 70 13.12 -7.86 -4.44
N SER A 71 13.73 -7.21 -5.44
CA SER A 71 13.47 -5.80 -5.76
C SER A 71 12.49 -5.59 -6.91
N ASN A 72 12.25 -6.61 -7.74
CA ASN A 72 11.39 -6.57 -8.92
C ASN A 72 10.77 -7.94 -9.21
N ASN A 73 9.86 -8.01 -10.19
CA ASN A 73 9.21 -9.25 -10.66
C ASN A 73 8.43 -10.04 -9.59
N LEU A 74 8.06 -9.40 -8.47
CA LEU A 74 7.31 -10.03 -7.41
C LEU A 74 5.82 -10.15 -7.75
N THR A 75 5.21 -11.23 -7.30
CA THR A 75 3.77 -11.46 -7.33
C THR A 75 3.21 -11.35 -5.93
N PHE A 76 2.15 -10.55 -5.74
CA PHE A 76 1.47 -10.44 -4.46
C PHE A 76 0.61 -11.68 -4.19
N THR A 77 0.80 -12.32 -3.03
CA THR A 77 0.11 -13.57 -2.69
C THR A 77 -0.94 -13.44 -1.59
N GLY A 78 -0.91 -12.35 -0.82
CA GLY A 78 -1.94 -12.07 0.15
C GLY A 78 -1.50 -11.08 1.22
N ASN A 79 -2.46 -10.67 2.04
CA ASN A 79 -2.19 -9.82 3.21
C ASN A 79 -2.98 -10.28 4.43
N GLU A 80 -2.50 -9.86 5.59
CA GLU A 80 -3.13 -10.04 6.89
C GLU A 80 -3.11 -8.71 7.63
N GLU A 81 -4.29 -8.29 8.08
CA GLU A 81 -4.45 -7.09 8.92
C GLU A 81 -4.72 -7.51 10.37
N SER A 82 -4.15 -6.75 11.30
CA SER A 82 -4.34 -6.98 12.74
C SER A 82 -4.06 -5.71 13.52
N SER A 83 -4.65 -5.57 14.71
CA SER A 83 -4.27 -4.54 15.67
C SER A 83 -3.25 -5.10 16.67
N VAL A 84 -2.38 -4.24 17.18
CA VAL A 84 -1.35 -4.54 18.17
C VAL A 84 -1.50 -3.58 19.33
N GLU A 85 -1.78 -4.11 20.52
CA GLU A 85 -1.78 -3.37 21.76
C GLU A 85 -0.77 -4.00 22.73
N LYS A 86 0.13 -3.20 23.29
CA LYS A 86 1.14 -3.65 24.26
C LYS A 86 1.37 -2.58 25.33
N ASN A 87 1.49 -3.01 26.57
CA ASN A 87 1.95 -2.18 27.67
C ASN A 87 3.29 -2.72 28.18
N TYR A 88 4.31 -1.87 28.26
CA TYR A 88 5.66 -2.27 28.72
C TYR A 88 6.37 -1.13 29.45
N THR A 89 7.43 -1.48 30.19
CA THR A 89 8.28 -0.52 30.89
C THR A 89 9.69 -0.47 30.29
N GLN A 90 10.32 0.72 30.31
CA GLN A 90 11.68 0.90 29.82
C GLN A 90 12.39 2.03 30.59
N GLU A 91 13.41 1.69 31.37
CA GLU A 91 13.98 2.61 32.37
C GLU A 91 14.86 3.73 31.80
N LYS A 92 15.51 3.50 30.65
CA LYS A 92 16.58 4.36 30.13
C LYS A 92 16.16 5.21 28.93
N ILE A 93 14.87 5.51 28.80
CA ILE A 93 14.32 6.37 27.74
C ILE A 93 13.44 7.49 28.32
N LYS A 94 12.94 8.39 27.46
CA LYS A 94 12.20 9.60 27.87
C LYS A 94 10.90 9.34 28.65
N GLN A 95 10.35 8.13 28.59
CA GLN A 95 9.12 7.73 29.28
C GLN A 95 9.26 6.28 29.75
N SER A 96 9.03 6.03 31.04
CA SER A 96 9.30 4.73 31.66
C SER A 96 8.17 3.71 31.50
N SER A 97 6.93 4.16 31.30
CA SER A 97 5.75 3.31 31.10
C SER A 97 5.09 3.65 29.77
N ILE A 98 5.04 2.70 28.85
CA ILE A 98 4.64 2.91 27.46
C ILE A 98 3.38 2.08 27.17
N SER A 99 2.39 2.75 26.58
CA SER A 99 1.26 2.11 25.91
C SER A 99 1.47 2.22 24.41
N TYR A 100 1.58 1.08 23.74
CA TYR A 100 1.82 0.98 22.31
C TYR A 100 0.59 0.41 21.63
N GLU A 101 -0.03 1.21 20.76
CA GLU A 101 -1.19 0.86 19.96
C GLU A 101 -0.87 1.11 18.48
N ALA A 102 -1.07 0.11 17.63
CA ALA A 102 -0.81 0.22 16.20
C ALA A 102 -1.65 -0.78 15.40
N ASN A 103 -2.02 -0.40 14.17
CA ASN A 103 -2.53 -1.34 13.17
C ASN A 103 -1.36 -1.88 12.33
N ARG A 104 -1.37 -3.18 12.07
CA ARG A 104 -0.35 -3.91 11.34
C ARG A 104 -0.94 -4.52 10.09
N LEU A 105 -0.29 -4.26 8.96
CA LEU A 105 -0.49 -4.92 7.69
C LEU A 105 0.74 -5.77 7.36
N LYS A 106 0.55 -7.09 7.27
CA LYS A 106 1.57 -8.02 6.79
C LYS A 106 1.19 -8.39 5.35
N SER A 107 2.09 -8.17 4.39
CA SER A 107 1.87 -8.48 2.98
C SER A 107 2.91 -9.50 2.52
N SER A 108 2.46 -10.50 1.77
CA SER A 108 3.28 -11.61 1.27
C SER A 108 3.46 -11.49 -0.24
N PHE A 109 4.68 -11.78 -0.69
CA PHE A 109 5.09 -11.74 -2.08
C PHE A 109 5.93 -12.97 -2.41
N GLU A 110 5.90 -13.40 -3.67
CA GLU A 110 6.69 -14.51 -4.23
C GLU A 110 7.35 -14.04 -5.53
N ASP A 111 8.54 -14.57 -5.85
CA ASP A 111 9.31 -14.30 -7.07
C ASP A 111 9.05 -15.33 -8.19
#